data_AF-A0A352WWZ9-F1
#
_entry.id   AF-A0A352WWZ9-F1
#
_cell.length_a   1.000
_cell.length_b   1.000
_cell.length_c   1.000
_cell.angle_alpha   90.00
_cell.angle_beta   90.00
_cell.angle_gamma   90.00
#
_symmetry.space_group_name_H-M   'P 1'
#
loop_
_entity.id
_entity.type
_entity.pdbx_description
1 polymer ?
#
loop_
_entity_poly.entity_id
_entity_poly.type
_entity_poly.pdbx_seq_one_letter_code
_entity_poly.pdbx_strand_id
1 'polypeptide(L)' 'YLLGDDNRLNCITELPSHRDCSYAGMVFYDNKLWVSYYSSHEGKSSIYMATVPLSYIEHNIW' A
#
# COMPACT_ATOMS: atom_id res chain seq x y z
N TYR A 1 4.08 -1.89 -3.97
CA TYR A 1 4.59 -1.56 -5.32
C TYR A 1 3.42 -1.38 -6.27
N LEU A 2 3.55 -0.49 -7.23
CA LEU A 2 2.61 -0.30 -8.34
C LEU A 2 3.42 -0.31 -9.65
N LEU A 3 2.82 -0.79 -10.75
CA LEU A 3 3.44 -0.80 -12.07
C LEU A 3 3.32 0.60 -12.70
N GLY A 4 4.45 1.20 -13.10
CA GLY A 4 4.47 2.46 -13.85
C GLY A 4 4.47 2.29 -15.35
N ASP A 5 4.30 3.40 -16.07
CA ASP A 5 4.31 3.45 -17.55
C ASP A 5 5.65 3.04 -18.15
N ASP A 6 6.73 3.14 -17.36
CA ASP A 6 8.08 2.67 -17.70
C ASP A 6 8.25 1.14 -17.59
N ASN A 7 7.16 0.39 -17.33
CA ASN A 7 7.15 -1.05 -17.08
C ASN A 7 7.98 -1.48 -15.86
N ARG A 8 8.23 -0.58 -14.90
CA ARG A 8 8.93 -0.91 -13.65
C ARG A 8 7.95 -0.96 -12.47
N LEU A 9 8.27 -1.84 -11.53
CA LEU A 9 7.62 -1.86 -10.23
C LEU A 9 8.22 -0.78 -9.35
N ASN A 10 7.44 0.25 -9.05
CA ASN A 10 7.86 1.36 -8.21
C ASN A 10 7.38 1.15 -6.77
N CYS A 11 8.28 1.32 -5.82
CA CYS A 11 7.94 1.29 -4.40
C CYS A 11 7.29 2.63 -4.05
N ILE A 12 6.05 2.58 -3.56
CA ILE A 12 5.29 3.80 -3.22
C ILE A 12 5.48 4.16 -1.76
N THR A 13 5.33 3.15 -0.90
CA THR A 13 5.51 3.30 0.53
C THR A 13 5.68 1.92 1.16
N GLU A 14 6.33 1.90 2.32
CA GLU A 14 6.42 0.73 3.19
C GLU A 14 5.38 0.87 4.31
N LEU A 15 4.59 -0.17 4.52
CA LEU A 15 3.62 -0.21 5.61
C LEU A 15 4.19 -0.98 6.81
N PRO A 16 3.83 -0.61 8.05
CA PRO A 16 4.26 -1.34 9.25
C PRO A 16 3.96 -2.84 9.13
N SER A 17 4.99 -3.66 9.30
CA SER A 17 4.88 -5.12 9.16
C SER A 17 5.92 -5.83 10.01
N HIS A 18 5.59 -7.02 10.51
CA HIS A 18 6.54 -7.93 11.14
C HIS A 18 7.07 -8.99 10.14
N ARG A 19 7.10 -8.64 8.83
CA ARG A 19 7.38 -9.55 7.70
C ARG A 19 6.35 -10.67 7.55
N ASP A 20 5.19 -10.45 8.14
CA ASP A 20 4.11 -11.42 8.20
C ASP A 20 2.96 -11.07 7.25
N CYS A 21 3.08 -9.98 6.49
CA CYS A 21 2.06 -9.56 5.53
C CYS A 21 2.08 -10.47 4.28
N SER A 22 0.90 -10.95 3.88
CA SER A 22 0.66 -11.60 2.59
C SER A 22 -0.21 -10.68 1.70
N TYR A 23 -1.14 -11.24 0.92
CA TYR A 23 -1.93 -10.52 -0.08
C TYR A 23 -2.76 -9.37 0.53
N ALA A 24 -2.34 -8.12 0.26
CA ALA A 24 -3.10 -6.94 0.64
C ALA A 24 -4.27 -6.70 -0.33
N GLY A 25 -5.41 -6.28 0.20
CA GLY A 25 -6.53 -5.76 -0.57
C GLY A 25 -6.31 -4.30 -0.92
N MET A 26 -6.55 -3.90 -2.16
CA MET A 26 -6.31 -2.54 -2.65
C MET A 26 -7.49 -2.03 -3.46
N VAL A 27 -7.89 -0.78 -3.26
CA VAL A 27 -8.92 -0.11 -4.08
C VAL A 27 -8.64 1.38 -4.23
N PHE A 28 -8.78 1.90 -5.44
CA PHE A 28 -8.81 3.34 -5.67
C PHE A 28 -10.23 3.86 -5.41
N TYR A 29 -10.36 4.77 -4.45
CA TYR A 29 -11.63 5.38 -4.08
C TYR A 29 -11.38 6.75 -3.44
N ASP A 30 -12.17 7.76 -3.82
CA ASP A 30 -12.11 9.11 -3.27
C ASP A 30 -10.69 9.74 -3.32
N ASN A 31 -10.10 9.75 -4.52
CA ASN A 31 -8.75 10.30 -4.79
C ASN A 31 -7.64 9.71 -3.91
N LYS A 32 -7.82 8.48 -3.42
CA LYS A 32 -6.87 7.75 -2.58
C LYS A 32 -6.78 6.31 -3.02
N LEU A 33 -5.61 5.72 -2.86
CA LEU A 33 -5.44 4.28 -2.78
C LEU A 33 -5.69 3.83 -1.34
N TRP A 34 -6.71 3.02 -1.14
CA TRP A 34 -6.98 2.34 0.11
C TRP A 34 -6.31 0.98 0.10
N VAL A 35 -5.67 0.62 1.21
CA VAL A 35 -4.96 -0.64 1.38
C VAL A 35 -5.39 -1.29 2.69
N SER A 36 -6.04 -2.45 2.59
CA SER A 36 -6.31 -3.33 3.72
C SER A 36 -5.25 -4.42 3.77
N TYR A 37 -4.57 -4.56 4.90
CA TYR A 37 -3.50 -5.55 5.07
C TYR A 37 -3.51 -6.10 6.49
N TYR A 38 -3.10 -7.36 6.67
CA TYR A 38 -2.96 -7.92 8.02
C TYR A 38 -1.50 -7.87 8.46
N SER A 39 -1.27 -7.68 9.76
CA SER A 39 0.06 -7.79 10.38
C SER A 39 -0.03 -7.95 11.89
N SER A 40 1.02 -8.44 12.51
CA SER A 40 1.25 -8.56 13.94
C SER A 40 2.25 -7.53 14.48
N HIS A 41 2.55 -6.47 13.72
CA HIS A 41 3.56 -5.48 14.12
C HIS A 41 3.27 -4.76 15.45
N GLU A 42 2.03 -4.77 15.94
CA GLU A 42 1.66 -4.26 17.28
C GLU A 42 1.50 -5.37 18.34
N GLY A 43 2.06 -6.57 18.10
CA GLY A 43 2.10 -7.68 19.05
C GLY A 43 0.99 -8.73 18.88
N LYS A 44 -0.13 -8.39 18.23
CA LYS A 44 -1.18 -9.35 17.84
C LYS A 44 -1.62 -9.12 16.41
N SER A 45 -1.85 -10.20 15.67
CA SER A 45 -2.35 -10.13 14.29
C SER A 45 -3.68 -9.37 14.22
N SER A 46 -3.69 -8.30 13.42
CA SER A 46 -4.83 -7.43 13.18
C SER A 46 -4.92 -7.07 11.70
N ILE A 47 -6.09 -6.62 11.26
CA ILE A 47 -6.29 -6.04 9.92
C ILE A 47 -6.21 -4.51 10.06
N TYR A 48 -5.32 -3.90 9.29
CA TYR A 48 -5.07 -2.47 9.25
C TYR A 48 -5.58 -1.89 7.93
N MET A 49 -5.91 -0.60 7.97
CA MET A 49 -6.28 0.18 6.81
C MET A 49 -5.32 1.36 6.67
N ALA A 50 -4.68 1.46 5.51
CA ALA A 50 -3.86 2.60 5.14
C ALA A 50 -4.47 3.32 3.93
N THR A 51 -4.23 4.63 3.83
CA THR A 51 -4.64 5.42 2.66
C THR A 51 -3.44 6.20 2.12
N VAL A 52 -3.23 6.14 0.81
CA VAL A 52 -2.22 6.92 0.10
C VAL A 52 -2.91 7.89 -0.86
N PRO A 53 -2.66 9.20 -0.79
CA PRO A 53 -3.24 10.16 -1.74
C PRO A 53 -2.85 9.82 -3.17
N LEU A 54 -3.78 9.92 -4.12
CA LEU A 54 -3.49 9.65 -5.52
C LEU A 54 -2.45 10.62 -6.10
N SER A 55 -2.50 11.89 -5.69
CA SER A 55 -1.48 12.89 -6.08
C SER A 55 -0.06 12.52 -5.64
N TYR A 56 0.09 11.83 -4.51
CA TYR A 56 1.37 11.31 -4.07
C TYR A 56 1.84 10.16 -4.97
N ILE A 57 0.93 9.27 -5.36
CA ILE A 57 1.23 8.16 -6.28
C ILE A 57 1.65 8.71 -7.64
N GLU A 58 0.92 9.68 -8.17
CA GLU A 58 1.19 10.25 -9.48
C GLU A 58 2.58 10.87 -9.55
N HIS A 59 2.99 11.61 -8.53
CA HIS A 59 4.32 12.21 -8.47
C HIS A 59 5.49 11.19 -8.39
N ASN A 60 5.23 9.95 -7.95
CA ASN A 60 6.26 8.95 -7.69
C ASN A 60 6.27 7.78 -8.70
N ILE A 61 5.33 7.74 -9.63
CA ILE A 61 5.22 6.66 -10.64
C ILE A 61 5.17 7.19 -12.06
N TRP A 62 4.39 8.26 -12.30
CA TRP A 62 4.12 8.78 -13.64
C TRP A 62 5.00 9.98 -13.95
#